data_AF-A0A0D2LFA2-F1
#
_entry.id   AF-A0A0D2LFA2-F1
#
_cell.length_a   1.000
_cell.length_b   1.000
_cell.length_c   1.000
_cell.angle_alpha   90.00
_cell.angle_beta   90.00
_cell.angle_gamma   90.00
#
_symmetry.space_group_name_H-M   'P 1'
#
loop_
_entity.id
_entity.type
_entity.pdbx_description
1 polymer ?
#
loop_
_entity_poly.entity_id
_entity_poly.type
_entity_poly.pdbx_seq_one_letter_code
_entity_poly.pdbx_strand_id
1 'polypeptide(L)'
;MAARHLCSLDGLRGKLALLEAQAGLLSDEWEATTSDNGCSSPLIKAVHSAPPPPRPRSPSLAAAGVISDLKAHLEAVLDADRAGDDLISSITQQHCIACAVRVIQDAEDGSLEDCSAAAASALCLMAARDPVVQDSVRYLGGVDLLVELLTSPKSGVAEVARYCLASLKHNNPRNEADILQAVRMSPALSRDFGRLRDALELLQRGREPQGRGYFRAAVEAEERARLRRAAEAEEEEEASASAAAATAAAAVATAAAATAAEAACVIAAGDGGCHALGLPGRSAKSPLGKHLVQFTSDELCALLSELGWEPSDLRGLRRAGTTGGELLLRLAAAAASDPACSELAARLRVPPHKARRGLRRLRDAVALFDAAGTRAAQPRLSEIEVRLWLAGSGCSASEVERVVKLIWGLVVGNKDAAFITCWEWVVGWQWVTHALEVYGVDWRSAL
;
A
#
# COMPACT_ATOMS: atom_id res chain seq x y z
N MET A 1 0.62 -13.66 2.62
CA MET A 1 -0.80 -14.09 2.67
C MET A 1 -1.68 -12.97 3.22
N ALA A 2 -1.32 -12.36 4.36
CA ALA A 2 -2.03 -11.22 4.96
C ALA A 2 -2.29 -10.03 4.00
N ALA A 3 -1.28 -9.55 3.25
CA ALA A 3 -1.47 -8.43 2.32
C ALA A 3 -2.56 -8.66 1.27
N ARG A 4 -2.65 -9.88 0.71
CA ARG A 4 -3.69 -10.24 -0.27
C ARG A 4 -5.09 -10.25 0.34
N HIS A 5 -5.20 -10.76 1.57
CA HIS A 5 -6.44 -10.76 2.33
C HIS A 5 -6.94 -9.34 2.57
N LEU A 6 -6.05 -8.44 3.02
CA LEU A 6 -6.36 -7.02 3.19
C LEU A 6 -6.87 -6.39 1.88
N CYS A 7 -6.19 -6.64 0.76
CA CYS A 7 -6.65 -6.15 -0.55
C CYS A 7 -8.04 -6.69 -0.94
N SER A 8 -8.34 -7.96 -0.67
CA SER A 8 -9.66 -8.54 -0.95
C SER A 8 -10.75 -7.93 -0.07
N LEU A 9 -10.47 -7.71 1.22
CA LEU A 9 -11.39 -7.06 2.15
C LEU A 9 -11.64 -5.59 1.77
N ASP A 10 -10.60 -4.85 1.39
CA ASP A 10 -10.73 -3.48 0.86
C ASP A 10 -11.58 -3.46 -0.43
N GLY A 11 -11.43 -4.48 -1.28
CA GLY A 11 -12.28 -4.68 -2.46
C GLY A 11 -13.76 -4.89 -2.13
N LEU A 12 -14.06 -5.72 -1.13
CA LEU A 12 -15.44 -5.92 -0.65
C LEU A 12 -16.02 -4.65 -0.02
N ARG A 13 -15.24 -3.93 0.76
CA ARG A 13 -15.61 -2.63 1.31
C ARG A 13 -16.04 -1.65 0.20
N GLY A 14 -15.27 -1.60 -0.89
CA GLY A 14 -15.62 -0.78 -2.07
C GLY A 14 -16.96 -1.19 -2.69
N LYS A 15 -17.22 -2.49 -2.83
CA LYS A 15 -18.52 -3.00 -3.34
C LYS A 15 -19.69 -2.67 -2.41
N LEU A 16 -19.51 -2.81 -1.09
CA LEU A 16 -20.53 -2.45 -0.11
C LEU A 16 -20.85 -0.95 -0.13
N ALA A 17 -19.84 -0.09 -0.30
CA ALA A 17 -20.07 1.35 -0.46
C ALA A 17 -20.88 1.69 -1.72
N LEU A 18 -20.68 0.96 -2.82
CA LEU A 18 -21.49 1.12 -4.03
C LEU A 18 -22.94 0.66 -3.82
N LEU A 19 -23.15 -0.47 -3.13
CA LEU A 19 -24.49 -0.97 -2.80
C LEU A 19 -25.22 -0.02 -1.84
N GLU A 20 -24.53 0.54 -0.85
CA GLU A 20 -25.05 1.55 0.06
C GLU A 20 -25.51 2.81 -0.70
N ALA A 21 -24.70 3.28 -1.66
CA ALA A 21 -25.06 4.42 -2.51
C ALA A 21 -26.27 4.11 -3.40
N GLN A 22 -26.35 2.90 -3.98
CA GLN A 22 -27.49 2.46 -4.79
C GLN A 22 -28.77 2.33 -3.94
N ALA A 23 -28.66 1.81 -2.71
CA ALA A 23 -29.79 1.72 -1.79
C ALA A 23 -30.31 3.11 -1.39
N GLY A 24 -29.41 4.09 -1.21
CA GLY A 24 -29.78 5.49 -0.98
C GLY A 24 -30.59 6.07 -2.14
N LEU A 25 -30.12 5.91 -3.38
CA LEU A 25 -30.83 6.39 -4.57
C LEU A 25 -32.23 5.79 -4.73
N LEU A 26 -32.38 4.49 -4.46
CA LEU A 26 -33.69 3.82 -4.50
C LEU A 26 -34.63 4.31 -3.39
N SER A 27 -34.09 4.68 -2.23
CA SER A 27 -34.87 5.28 -1.14
C SER A 27 -35.41 6.65 -1.55
N ASP A 28 -34.56 7.50 -2.15
CA ASP A 28 -34.95 8.84 -2.59
C ASP A 28 -36.01 8.81 -3.71
N GLU A 29 -35.90 7.86 -4.66
CA GLU A 29 -36.89 7.67 -5.73
C GLU A 29 -38.24 7.19 -5.17
N TRP A 30 -38.23 6.30 -4.17
CA TRP A 30 -39.44 5.83 -3.52
C TRP A 30 -40.13 6.94 -2.71
N GLU A 31 -39.36 7.79 -2.02
CA GLU A 31 -39.89 8.97 -1.31
C GLU A 31 -40.47 10.01 -2.27
N ALA A 32 -39.83 10.24 -3.42
CA ALA A 32 -40.35 11.13 -4.46
C ALA A 32 -41.69 10.64 -5.02
N THR A 33 -41.80 9.35 -5.34
CA THR A 33 -43.04 8.75 -5.88
C THR A 33 -44.17 8.68 -4.86
N THR A 34 -43.86 8.50 -3.57
CA THR A 34 -44.87 8.57 -2.50
C THR A 34 -45.30 10.00 -2.19
N SER A 35 -44.41 10.99 -2.35
CA SER A 35 -44.75 12.41 -2.21
C SER A 35 -45.70 12.88 -3.32
N ASP A 36 -45.49 12.47 -4.57
CA ASP A 36 -46.34 12.87 -5.70
C ASP A 36 -47.74 12.22 -5.66
N ASN A 37 -47.85 11.01 -5.13
CA ASN A 37 -49.15 10.36 -4.88
C ASN A 37 -49.92 10.95 -3.69
N GLY A 38 -49.34 11.93 -2.99
CA GLY A 38 -50.00 12.71 -1.93
C GLY A 38 -50.98 13.77 -2.43
N CYS A 39 -51.16 13.92 -3.75
CA CYS A 39 -52.15 14.84 -4.33
C CYS A 39 -53.58 14.33 -4.09
N SER A 40 -54.04 14.65 -2.89
CA SER A 40 -55.36 14.45 -2.34
C SER A 40 -56.41 15.02 -3.28
N SER A 41 -57.14 14.17 -4.00
CA SER A 41 -58.45 14.54 -4.52
C SER A 41 -59.38 14.81 -3.32
N PRO A 42 -59.90 16.03 -3.14
CA PRO A 42 -60.66 16.38 -1.95
C PRO A 42 -62.12 16.04 -2.14
N LEU A 43 -62.50 14.78 -2.39
CA LEU A 43 -63.91 14.42 -2.53
C LEU A 43 -64.16 13.01 -1.99
N ILE A 44 -65.13 12.94 -1.07
CA ILE A 44 -65.69 11.76 -0.38
C ILE A 44 -65.04 11.46 0.98
N LYS A 45 -65.40 12.30 1.96
CA LYS A 45 -65.51 11.91 3.37
C LYS A 45 -66.82 11.15 3.55
N ALA A 46 -66.77 9.85 3.81
CA ALA A 46 -67.81 9.17 4.60
C ALA A 46 -67.40 7.75 5.00
N VAL A 47 -67.32 7.54 6.32
CA VAL A 47 -67.88 6.37 7.04
C VAL A 47 -67.16 5.03 6.83
N HIS A 48 -66.07 4.83 7.59
CA HIS A 48 -65.84 3.76 8.57
C HIS A 48 -64.34 3.61 8.85
N SER A 49 -63.92 4.08 10.02
CA SER A 49 -62.53 4.00 10.49
C SER A 49 -62.20 2.58 10.95
N ALA A 50 -61.91 1.68 10.02
CA ALA A 50 -61.04 0.54 10.32
C ALA A 50 -59.62 1.09 10.58
N PRO A 51 -58.88 0.60 11.59
CA PRO A 51 -57.48 0.98 11.77
C PRO A 51 -56.74 0.69 10.45
N PRO A 52 -55.95 1.64 9.93
CA PRO A 52 -55.25 1.43 8.67
C PRO A 52 -54.42 0.15 8.78
N PRO A 53 -54.44 -0.74 7.76
CA PRO A 53 -53.57 -1.91 7.77
C PRO A 53 -52.13 -1.44 7.99
N PRO A 54 -51.32 -2.17 8.79
CA PRO A 54 -49.95 -1.79 9.05
C PRO A 54 -49.25 -1.58 7.70
N ARG A 55 -48.75 -0.37 7.46
CA ARG A 55 -48.04 -0.06 6.22
C ARG A 55 -46.86 -1.02 6.14
N PRO A 56 -46.64 -1.71 5.00
CA PRO A 56 -45.43 -2.49 4.81
C PRO A 56 -44.24 -1.56 5.04
N ARG A 57 -43.35 -1.91 5.98
CA ARG A 57 -42.09 -1.18 6.17
C ARG A 57 -41.36 -1.18 4.84
N SER A 58 -40.90 0.00 4.39
CA SER A 58 -40.17 0.13 3.14
C SER A 58 -38.91 -0.76 3.19
N PRO A 59 -38.80 -1.79 2.34
CA PRO A 59 -37.71 -2.77 2.41
C PRO A 59 -36.33 -2.14 2.14
N SER A 60 -36.25 -1.00 1.44
CA SER A 60 -34.96 -0.38 1.08
C SER A 60 -34.25 0.29 2.26
N LEU A 61 -34.95 0.92 3.20
CA LEU A 61 -34.32 1.58 4.35
C LEU A 61 -33.69 0.56 5.32
N ALA A 62 -34.32 -0.61 5.45
CA ALA A 62 -33.76 -1.72 6.21
C ALA A 62 -32.49 -2.28 5.54
N ALA A 63 -32.48 -2.38 4.20
CA ALA A 63 -31.32 -2.82 3.41
C ALA A 63 -30.08 -1.97 3.69
N ALA A 64 -30.23 -0.64 3.61
CA ALA A 64 -29.14 0.30 3.77
C ALA A 64 -28.49 0.21 5.16
N GLY A 65 -29.31 0.11 6.21
CA GLY A 65 -28.82 -0.06 7.58
C GLY A 65 -28.02 -1.36 7.76
N VAL A 66 -28.54 -2.48 7.24
CA VAL A 66 -27.88 -3.79 7.32
C VAL A 66 -26.55 -3.81 6.54
N ILE A 67 -26.49 -3.19 5.36
CA ILE A 67 -25.25 -3.03 4.59
C ILE A 67 -24.23 -2.18 5.36
N SER A 68 -24.66 -1.06 5.94
CA SER A 68 -23.80 -0.16 6.69
C SER A 68 -23.21 -0.85 7.92
N ASP A 69 -24.02 -1.64 8.65
CA ASP A 69 -23.57 -2.46 9.77
C ASP A 69 -22.51 -3.49 9.34
N LEU A 70 -22.76 -4.23 8.25
CA LEU A 70 -21.81 -5.21 7.72
C LEU A 70 -20.49 -4.56 7.31
N LYS A 71 -20.56 -3.39 6.66
CA LYS A 71 -19.40 -2.59 6.27
C LYS A 71 -18.59 -2.14 7.50
N ALA A 72 -19.25 -1.64 8.54
CA ALA A 72 -18.59 -1.22 9.78
C ALA A 72 -17.88 -2.41 10.46
N HIS A 73 -18.49 -3.59 10.48
CA HIS A 73 -17.86 -4.80 11.02
C HIS A 73 -16.65 -5.25 10.19
N LEU A 74 -16.72 -5.17 8.86
CA LEU A 74 -15.57 -5.46 8.00
C LEU A 74 -14.42 -4.47 8.19
N GLU A 75 -14.74 -3.19 8.39
CA GLU A 75 -13.75 -2.16 8.71
C GLU A 75 -13.06 -2.45 10.05
N ALA A 76 -13.82 -2.86 11.07
CA ALA A 76 -13.27 -3.26 12.35
C ALA A 76 -12.33 -4.48 12.24
N VAL A 77 -12.66 -5.48 11.40
CA VAL A 77 -11.78 -6.62 11.13
C VAL A 77 -10.48 -6.18 10.44
N LEU A 78 -10.58 -5.28 9.45
CA LEU A 78 -9.43 -4.73 8.76
C LEU A 78 -8.49 -3.97 9.69
N ASP A 79 -9.05 -3.13 10.56
CA ASP A 79 -8.27 -2.33 11.50
C ASP A 79 -7.61 -3.21 12.57
N ALA A 80 -8.31 -4.24 13.06
CA ALA A 80 -7.75 -5.23 13.97
C ALA A 80 -6.59 -6.02 13.33
N ASP A 81 -6.74 -6.44 12.08
CA ASP A 81 -5.68 -7.12 11.33
C ASP A 81 -4.47 -6.21 11.09
N ARG A 82 -4.68 -4.91 10.82
CA ARG A 82 -3.60 -3.92 10.66
C ARG A 82 -2.88 -3.64 11.97
N ALA A 83 -3.60 -3.65 13.09
CA ALA A 83 -3.01 -3.50 14.41
C ALA A 83 -2.17 -4.72 14.84
N GLY A 84 -2.39 -5.89 14.24
CA GLY A 84 -1.70 -7.13 14.59
C GLY A 84 -2.11 -7.70 15.95
N ASP A 85 -3.29 -7.32 16.45
CA ASP A 85 -3.85 -7.85 17.69
C ASP A 85 -4.76 -9.06 17.38
N ASP A 86 -4.24 -10.27 17.64
CA ASP A 86 -4.94 -11.52 17.35
C ASP A 86 -6.26 -11.67 18.13
N LEU A 87 -6.34 -11.15 19.36
CA LEU A 87 -7.56 -11.24 20.18
C LEU A 87 -8.65 -10.33 19.63
N ILE A 88 -8.30 -9.07 19.31
CA ILE A 88 -9.25 -8.13 18.70
C ILE A 88 -9.67 -8.63 17.31
N SER A 89 -8.74 -9.19 16.53
CA SER A 89 -9.04 -9.78 15.22
C SER A 89 -10.03 -10.94 15.36
N SER A 90 -9.84 -11.84 16.33
CA SER A 90 -10.77 -12.95 16.58
C SER A 90 -12.18 -12.48 16.95
N ILE A 91 -12.29 -11.51 17.88
CA ILE A 91 -13.59 -10.97 18.34
C ILE A 91 -14.32 -10.26 17.19
N THR A 92 -13.62 -9.40 16.45
CA THR A 92 -14.20 -8.65 15.33
C THR A 92 -14.64 -9.58 14.19
N GLN A 93 -13.86 -10.62 13.89
CA GLN A 93 -14.25 -11.64 12.91
C GLN A 93 -15.53 -12.36 13.33
N GLN A 94 -15.65 -12.76 14.60
CA GLN A 94 -16.85 -13.45 15.09
C GLN A 94 -18.11 -12.57 14.99
N HIS A 95 -18.01 -11.28 15.30
CA HIS A 95 -19.09 -10.32 15.09
C HIS A 95 -19.43 -10.11 13.61
N CYS A 96 -18.41 -10.02 12.75
CA CYS A 96 -18.61 -9.87 11.31
C CYS A 96 -19.31 -11.10 10.71
N ILE A 97 -18.93 -12.32 11.13
CA ILE A 97 -19.59 -13.56 10.70
C ILE A 97 -21.06 -13.57 11.14
N ALA A 98 -21.33 -13.26 12.41
CA ALA A 98 -22.70 -13.21 12.92
C ALA A 98 -23.56 -12.19 12.17
N CYS A 99 -22.99 -11.00 11.88
CA CYS A 99 -23.66 -9.99 11.07
C CYS A 99 -23.95 -10.51 9.65
N ALA A 100 -22.95 -11.07 8.96
CA ALA A 100 -23.10 -11.58 7.60
C ALA A 100 -24.12 -12.73 7.49
N VAL A 101 -24.14 -13.67 8.45
CA VAL A 101 -25.15 -14.74 8.52
C VAL A 101 -26.55 -14.15 8.67
N ARG A 102 -26.71 -13.17 9.58
CA ARG A 102 -27.99 -12.47 9.76
C ARG A 102 -28.44 -11.75 8.48
N VAL A 103 -27.52 -11.07 7.77
CA VAL A 103 -27.82 -10.42 6.48
C VAL A 103 -28.35 -11.42 5.45
N ILE A 104 -27.78 -12.62 5.39
CA ILE A 104 -28.25 -13.67 4.46
C ILE A 104 -29.64 -14.16 4.86
N GLN A 105 -29.87 -14.38 6.16
CA GLN A 105 -31.16 -14.83 6.69
C GLN A 105 -32.27 -13.80 6.43
N ASP A 106 -31.99 -12.52 6.65
CA ASP A 106 -32.94 -11.43 6.41
C ASP A 106 -33.22 -11.22 4.90
N ALA A 107 -32.39 -11.79 4.02
CA ALA A 107 -32.51 -11.65 2.58
C ALA A 107 -33.44 -12.68 1.91
N GLU A 108 -34.03 -13.63 2.66
CA GLU A 108 -34.97 -14.64 2.14
C GLU A 108 -36.19 -14.03 1.43
N ASP A 109 -36.57 -12.80 1.77
CA ASP A 109 -37.71 -12.08 1.16
C ASP A 109 -37.41 -11.53 -0.26
N GLY A 110 -36.24 -11.82 -0.83
CA GLY A 110 -35.85 -11.46 -2.20
C GLY A 110 -35.53 -9.97 -2.43
N SER A 111 -35.82 -9.09 -1.46
CA SER A 111 -35.52 -7.66 -1.56
C SER A 111 -34.03 -7.31 -1.36
N LEU A 112 -33.24 -8.25 -0.82
CA LEU A 112 -31.84 -8.04 -0.41
C LEU A 112 -30.86 -8.99 -1.09
N GLU A 113 -31.18 -9.54 -2.26
CA GLU A 113 -30.31 -10.53 -2.93
C GLU A 113 -28.87 -10.02 -3.19
N ASP A 114 -28.69 -8.72 -3.44
CA ASP A 114 -27.36 -8.17 -3.67
C ASP A 114 -26.58 -8.04 -2.34
N CYS A 115 -27.30 -7.84 -1.22
CA CYS A 115 -26.74 -7.85 0.13
C CYS A 115 -26.30 -9.26 0.52
N SER A 116 -27.08 -10.29 0.17
CA SER A 116 -26.74 -11.68 0.47
C SER A 116 -25.50 -12.14 -0.30
N ALA A 117 -25.31 -11.69 -1.55
CA ALA A 117 -24.06 -11.91 -2.28
C ALA A 117 -22.85 -11.25 -1.60
N ALA A 118 -22.99 -10.01 -1.12
CA ALA A 118 -21.91 -9.31 -0.44
C ALA A 118 -21.57 -9.97 0.91
N ALA A 119 -22.58 -10.36 1.67
CA ALA A 119 -22.43 -11.10 2.93
C ALA A 119 -21.79 -12.48 2.72
N ALA A 120 -22.25 -13.25 1.72
CA ALA A 120 -21.64 -14.53 1.38
C ALA A 120 -20.19 -14.38 0.90
N SER A 121 -19.86 -13.29 0.21
CA SER A 121 -18.49 -12.98 -0.19
C SER A 121 -17.60 -12.68 1.03
N ALA A 122 -18.11 -11.92 1.99
CA ALA A 122 -17.42 -11.65 3.25
C ALA A 122 -17.15 -12.94 4.03
N LEU A 123 -18.16 -13.81 4.16
CA LEU A 123 -18.01 -15.13 4.78
C LEU A 123 -16.96 -15.98 4.06
N CYS A 124 -16.96 -15.97 2.72
CA CYS A 124 -15.99 -16.73 1.93
C CYS A 124 -14.54 -16.31 2.20
N LEU A 125 -14.28 -15.00 2.26
CA LEU A 125 -12.94 -14.47 2.55
C LEU A 125 -12.47 -14.83 3.97
N MET A 126 -13.35 -14.70 4.96
CA MET A 126 -13.02 -15.03 6.35
C MET A 126 -12.81 -16.55 6.52
N ALA A 127 -13.69 -17.38 5.95
CA ALA A 127 -13.61 -18.85 6.01
C ALA A 127 -12.36 -19.42 5.32
N ALA A 128 -11.79 -18.73 4.34
CA ALA A 128 -10.58 -19.17 3.67
C ALA A 128 -9.31 -19.08 4.55
N ARG A 129 -9.35 -18.33 5.66
CA ARG A 129 -8.17 -18.02 6.48
C ARG A 129 -7.98 -18.97 7.65
N ASP A 130 -9.04 -19.28 8.38
CA ASP A 130 -8.96 -19.95 9.69
C ASP A 130 -10.03 -21.04 9.85
N PRO A 131 -9.67 -22.29 10.18
CA PRO A 131 -10.65 -23.33 10.51
C PRO A 131 -11.61 -22.97 11.65
N VAL A 132 -11.20 -22.13 12.62
CA VAL A 132 -12.07 -21.66 13.71
C VAL A 132 -13.20 -20.77 13.17
N VAL A 133 -12.88 -19.93 12.18
CA VAL A 133 -13.88 -19.14 11.47
C VAL A 133 -14.83 -20.05 10.70
N GLN A 134 -14.32 -21.08 10.03
CA GLN A 134 -15.17 -22.04 9.32
C GLN A 134 -16.15 -22.75 10.26
N ASP A 135 -15.70 -23.15 11.45
CA ASP A 135 -16.55 -23.77 12.47
C ASP A 135 -17.58 -22.77 13.03
N SER A 136 -17.23 -21.49 13.12
CA SER A 136 -18.14 -20.42 13.56
C SER A 136 -19.26 -20.18 12.55
N VAL A 137 -18.95 -20.14 11.24
CA VAL A 137 -19.96 -20.05 10.18
C VAL A 137 -20.91 -21.24 10.24
N ARG A 138 -20.37 -22.45 10.44
CA ARG A 138 -21.18 -23.66 10.63
C ARG A 138 -22.09 -23.55 11.86
N TYR A 139 -21.55 -23.18 13.02
CA TYR A 139 -22.29 -23.12 14.28
C TYR A 139 -23.45 -22.12 14.24
N LEU A 140 -23.27 -21.02 13.51
CA LEU A 140 -24.29 -20.00 13.33
C LEU A 140 -25.36 -20.38 12.28
N GLY A 141 -25.31 -21.60 11.71
CA GLY A 141 -26.26 -22.04 10.69
C GLY A 141 -25.99 -21.49 9.28
N GLY A 142 -24.81 -20.88 9.06
CA GLY A 142 -24.47 -20.30 7.77
C GLY A 142 -24.38 -21.32 6.63
N VAL A 143 -24.15 -22.61 6.93
CA VAL A 143 -24.09 -23.67 5.91
C VAL A 143 -25.43 -23.86 5.22
N ASP A 144 -26.53 -23.96 5.98
CA ASP A 144 -27.87 -24.19 5.40
C ASP A 144 -28.30 -23.00 4.54
N LEU A 145 -28.06 -21.78 5.02
CA LEU A 145 -28.32 -20.54 4.29
C LEU A 145 -27.51 -20.46 2.98
N LEU A 146 -26.22 -20.81 3.01
CA LEU A 146 -25.39 -20.84 1.81
C LEU A 146 -25.87 -21.90 0.81
N VAL A 147 -26.37 -23.05 1.30
CA VAL A 147 -26.96 -24.09 0.45
C VAL A 147 -28.28 -23.61 -0.18
N GLU A 148 -29.08 -22.84 0.54
CA GLU A 148 -30.28 -22.20 0.00
C GLU A 148 -29.94 -21.16 -1.08
N LEU A 149 -28.90 -20.34 -0.87
CA LEU A 149 -28.43 -19.37 -1.85
C LEU A 149 -27.98 -20.02 -3.18
N LEU A 150 -27.63 -21.31 -3.20
CA LEU A 150 -27.36 -22.04 -4.46
C LEU A 150 -28.59 -22.10 -5.38
N THR A 151 -29.79 -21.95 -4.83
CA THR A 151 -31.05 -21.96 -5.58
C THR A 151 -31.48 -20.58 -6.07
N SER A 152 -30.76 -19.52 -5.70
CA SER A 152 -31.06 -18.15 -6.14
C SER A 152 -31.07 -18.04 -7.66
N PRO A 153 -32.05 -17.37 -8.29
CA PRO A 153 -32.11 -17.19 -9.73
C PRO A 153 -30.91 -16.40 -10.27
N LYS A 154 -30.27 -15.56 -9.44
CA LYS A 154 -29.07 -14.80 -9.81
C LYS A 154 -27.84 -15.69 -9.80
N SER A 155 -27.25 -15.89 -10.98
CA SER A 155 -26.05 -16.72 -11.16
C SER A 155 -24.88 -16.27 -10.27
N GLY A 156 -24.71 -14.96 -10.07
CA GLY A 156 -23.64 -14.39 -9.23
C GLY A 156 -23.77 -14.77 -7.76
N VAL A 157 -24.98 -14.72 -7.18
CA VAL A 157 -25.23 -15.10 -5.78
C VAL A 157 -24.94 -16.58 -5.58
N ALA A 158 -25.47 -17.43 -6.47
CA ALA A 158 -25.24 -18.87 -6.44
C ALA A 158 -23.75 -19.23 -6.65
N GLU A 159 -23.02 -18.48 -7.47
CA GLU A 159 -21.58 -18.66 -7.65
C GLU A 159 -20.78 -18.29 -6.39
N VAL A 160 -21.07 -17.16 -5.74
CA VAL A 160 -20.43 -16.77 -4.49
C VAL A 160 -20.69 -17.81 -3.39
N ALA A 161 -21.94 -18.26 -3.26
CA ALA A 161 -22.31 -19.30 -2.30
C ALA A 161 -21.52 -20.60 -2.54
N ARG A 162 -21.35 -21.01 -3.81
CA ARG A 162 -20.50 -22.16 -4.19
C ARG A 162 -19.06 -22.00 -3.72
N TYR A 163 -18.44 -20.84 -3.95
CA TYR A 163 -17.08 -20.59 -3.49
C TYR A 163 -16.98 -20.58 -1.96
N CYS A 164 -17.97 -20.01 -1.27
CA CYS A 164 -18.00 -19.99 0.19
C CYS A 164 -18.07 -21.41 0.76
N LEU A 165 -18.94 -22.27 0.22
CA LEU A 165 -19.03 -23.68 0.63
C LEU A 165 -17.74 -24.45 0.33
N ALA A 166 -17.08 -24.17 -0.80
CA ALA A 166 -15.79 -24.77 -1.11
C ALA A 166 -14.69 -24.33 -0.10
N SER A 167 -14.69 -23.06 0.30
CA SER A 167 -13.78 -22.54 1.34
C SER A 167 -14.05 -23.18 2.71
N LEU A 168 -15.32 -23.31 3.11
CA LEU A 168 -15.72 -23.95 4.37
C LEU A 168 -15.36 -25.43 4.42
N LYS A 169 -15.37 -26.11 3.27
CA LYS A 169 -14.94 -27.50 3.14
C LYS A 169 -13.41 -27.65 3.21
N HIS A 170 -12.65 -26.64 2.83
CA HIS A 170 -11.20 -26.76 2.64
C HIS A 170 -10.48 -27.14 3.95
N ASN A 171 -9.88 -28.33 3.98
CA ASN A 171 -9.20 -28.93 5.15
C ASN A 171 -10.08 -29.09 6.41
N ASN A 172 -11.41 -29.12 6.28
CA ASN A 172 -12.32 -29.32 7.40
C ASN A 172 -13.33 -30.45 7.11
N PRO A 173 -13.04 -31.70 7.52
CA PRO A 173 -13.89 -32.85 7.22
C PRO A 173 -15.25 -32.81 7.94
N ARG A 174 -15.36 -32.07 9.06
CA ARG A 174 -16.65 -31.88 9.76
C ARG A 174 -17.58 -31.03 8.92
N ASN A 175 -17.09 -29.87 8.47
CA ASN A 175 -17.84 -29.02 7.56
C ASN A 175 -18.17 -29.72 6.25
N GLU A 176 -17.26 -30.54 5.71
CA GLU A 176 -17.55 -31.34 4.51
C GLU A 176 -18.79 -32.25 4.71
N ALA A 177 -18.86 -32.95 5.84
CA ALA A 177 -19.98 -33.83 6.14
C ALA A 177 -21.30 -33.04 6.29
N ASP A 178 -21.25 -31.94 7.02
CA ASP A 178 -22.43 -31.10 7.28
C ASP A 178 -22.93 -30.41 6.00
N ILE A 179 -22.03 -29.93 5.14
CA ILE A 179 -22.37 -29.37 3.83
C ILE A 179 -23.01 -30.44 2.93
N LEU A 180 -22.44 -31.64 2.86
CA LEU A 180 -23.02 -32.74 2.08
C LEU A 180 -24.39 -33.15 2.61
N GLN A 181 -24.59 -33.12 3.92
CA GLN A 181 -25.89 -33.38 4.54
C GLN A 181 -26.89 -32.28 4.19
N ALA A 182 -26.54 -31.01 4.35
CA ALA A 182 -27.39 -29.88 4.02
C ALA A 182 -27.82 -29.89 2.54
N VAL A 183 -26.89 -30.15 1.62
CA VAL A 183 -27.20 -30.27 0.17
C VAL A 183 -28.18 -31.40 -0.11
N ARG A 184 -28.05 -32.55 0.57
CA ARG A 184 -28.97 -33.69 0.41
C ARG A 184 -30.35 -33.42 1.00
N MET A 185 -30.41 -32.66 2.08
CA MET A 185 -31.65 -32.35 2.79
C MET A 185 -32.41 -31.16 2.17
N SER A 186 -31.76 -30.37 1.30
CA SER A 186 -32.38 -29.19 0.68
C SER A 186 -33.48 -29.57 -0.32
N PRO A 187 -34.76 -29.27 -0.02
CA PRO A 187 -35.85 -29.54 -0.96
C PRO A 187 -35.77 -28.63 -2.18
N ALA A 188 -35.24 -27.41 -2.04
CA ALA A 188 -35.12 -26.46 -3.13
C ALA A 188 -34.13 -26.95 -4.20
N LEU A 189 -32.97 -27.48 -3.79
CA LEU A 189 -32.01 -28.09 -4.71
C LEU A 189 -32.53 -29.38 -5.36
N SER A 190 -33.32 -30.17 -4.64
CA SER A 190 -33.88 -31.42 -5.19
C SER A 190 -34.80 -31.19 -6.39
N ARG A 191 -35.40 -29.99 -6.50
CA ARG A 191 -36.25 -29.60 -7.63
C ARG A 191 -35.45 -29.19 -8.87
N ASP A 192 -34.21 -28.74 -8.69
CA ASP A 192 -33.30 -28.33 -9.77
C ASP A 192 -32.08 -29.28 -9.81
N PHE A 193 -32.27 -30.42 -10.49
CA PHE A 193 -31.23 -31.44 -10.65
C PHE A 193 -29.93 -30.90 -11.26
N GLY A 194 -29.99 -29.85 -12.10
CA GLY A 194 -28.81 -29.22 -12.69
C GLY A 194 -27.96 -28.57 -11.62
N ARG A 195 -28.57 -27.70 -10.80
CA ARG A 195 -27.88 -27.02 -9.69
C ARG A 195 -27.41 -27.99 -8.62
N LEU A 196 -28.20 -29.01 -8.30
CA LEU A 196 -27.80 -30.05 -7.35
C LEU A 196 -26.55 -30.79 -7.84
N ARG A 197 -26.52 -31.18 -9.13
CA ARG A 197 -25.35 -31.83 -9.72
C ARG A 197 -24.13 -30.91 -9.68
N ASP A 198 -24.29 -29.65 -10.07
CA ASP A 198 -23.18 -28.69 -10.10
C ASP A 198 -22.63 -28.42 -8.69
N ALA A 199 -23.51 -28.34 -7.68
CA ALA A 199 -23.11 -28.23 -6.26
C ALA A 199 -22.37 -29.48 -5.78
N LEU A 200 -22.88 -30.67 -6.07
CA LEU A 200 -22.22 -31.94 -5.71
C LEU A 200 -20.87 -32.13 -6.41
N GLU A 201 -20.77 -31.74 -7.68
CA GLU A 201 -19.54 -31.86 -8.45
C GLU A 201 -18.44 -30.96 -7.89
N LEU A 202 -18.78 -29.73 -7.50
CA LEU A 202 -17.86 -28.82 -6.82
C LEU A 202 -17.38 -29.37 -5.48
N LEU A 203 -18.29 -29.95 -4.69
CA LEU A 203 -17.92 -30.59 -3.45
C LEU A 203 -17.00 -31.80 -3.71
N GLN A 204 -17.29 -32.64 -4.70
CA GLN A 204 -16.46 -33.82 -4.98
C GLN A 204 -15.07 -33.50 -5.53
N ARG A 205 -14.93 -32.44 -6.34
CA ARG A 205 -13.63 -32.01 -6.91
C ARG A 205 -12.63 -31.51 -5.87
N GLY A 206 -13.06 -31.19 -4.65
CA GLY A 206 -12.21 -30.68 -3.56
C GLY A 206 -11.13 -31.64 -3.02
N ARG A 207 -11.04 -32.88 -3.50
CA ARG A 207 -9.98 -33.84 -3.09
C ARG A 207 -8.68 -33.73 -3.89
N GLU A 208 -8.68 -33.05 -5.03
CA GLU A 208 -7.48 -32.91 -5.87
C GLU A 208 -6.96 -31.47 -5.88
N PRO A 209 -5.65 -31.23 -5.59
CA PRO A 209 -5.06 -29.89 -5.59
C PRO A 209 -4.83 -29.30 -7.00
N GLN A 210 -5.70 -29.58 -7.97
CA GLN A 210 -5.55 -29.10 -9.35
C GLN A 210 -6.05 -27.66 -9.57
N GLY A 211 -6.76 -27.06 -8.61
CA GLY A 211 -7.41 -25.75 -8.77
C GLY A 211 -6.61 -24.50 -8.35
N ARG A 212 -5.41 -24.63 -7.77
CA ARG A 212 -4.62 -23.45 -7.36
C ARG A 212 -4.20 -22.53 -8.52
N GLY A 213 -4.33 -22.98 -9.77
CA GLY A 213 -3.96 -22.20 -10.95
C GLY A 213 -5.03 -21.20 -11.39
N TYR A 214 -6.31 -21.59 -11.45
CA TYR A 214 -7.32 -20.78 -12.15
C TYR A 214 -7.76 -19.53 -11.38
N PHE A 215 -8.08 -19.65 -10.11
CA PHE A 215 -8.45 -18.48 -9.29
C PHE A 215 -7.25 -17.57 -9.07
N ARG A 216 -6.06 -18.17 -8.85
CA ARG A 216 -4.81 -17.42 -8.77
C ARG A 216 -4.51 -16.68 -10.07
N ALA A 217 -4.69 -17.32 -11.22
CA ALA A 217 -4.46 -16.68 -12.52
C ALA A 217 -5.49 -15.60 -12.83
N ALA A 218 -6.77 -15.79 -12.49
CA ALA A 218 -7.82 -14.80 -12.70
C ALA A 218 -7.61 -13.58 -11.79
N VAL A 219 -7.36 -13.79 -10.49
CA VAL A 219 -7.07 -12.71 -9.53
C VAL A 219 -5.75 -12.03 -9.88
N GLU A 220 -4.69 -12.77 -10.22
CA GLU A 220 -3.42 -12.17 -10.66
C GLU A 220 -3.56 -11.45 -12.01
N ALA A 221 -4.47 -11.86 -12.90
CA ALA A 221 -4.74 -11.16 -14.15
C ALA A 221 -5.51 -9.86 -13.91
N GLU A 222 -6.50 -9.87 -13.02
CA GLU A 222 -7.24 -8.67 -12.63
C GLU A 222 -6.37 -7.68 -11.85
N GLU A 223 -5.52 -8.18 -10.94
CA GLU A 223 -4.53 -7.39 -10.22
C GLU A 223 -3.49 -6.79 -11.19
N ARG A 224 -3.00 -7.57 -12.17
CA ARG A 224 -2.14 -7.04 -13.25
C ARG A 224 -2.85 -6.00 -14.12
N ALA A 225 -4.13 -6.18 -14.43
CA ALA A 225 -4.90 -5.20 -15.19
C ALA A 225 -5.08 -3.90 -14.39
N ARG A 226 -5.32 -4.00 -13.08
CA ARG A 226 -5.42 -2.84 -12.19
C ARG A 226 -4.09 -2.10 -12.06
N LEU A 227 -2.98 -2.83 -11.91
CA LEU A 227 -1.64 -2.24 -11.88
C LEU A 227 -1.29 -1.56 -13.21
N ARG A 228 -1.71 -2.12 -14.35
CA ARG A 228 -1.53 -1.46 -15.66
C ARG A 228 -2.31 -0.15 -15.76
N ARG A 229 -3.58 -0.13 -15.35
CA ARG A 229 -4.38 1.12 -15.34
C ARG A 229 -3.81 2.17 -14.40
N ALA A 230 -3.26 1.75 -13.25
CA ALA A 230 -2.61 2.68 -12.32
C ALA A 230 -1.32 3.26 -12.91
N ALA A 231 -0.50 2.42 -13.56
CA ALA A 231 0.71 2.89 -14.25
C ALA A 231 0.39 3.82 -15.44
N GLU A 232 -0.65 3.50 -16.22
CA GLU A 232 -1.13 4.38 -17.31
C GLU A 232 -1.60 5.74 -16.78
N ALA A 233 -2.28 5.77 -15.63
CA ALA A 233 -2.71 7.02 -14.99
C ALA A 233 -1.52 7.85 -14.45
N GLU A 234 -0.51 7.21 -13.86
CA GLU A 234 0.72 7.89 -13.43
C GLU A 234 1.50 8.44 -14.63
N GLU A 235 1.57 7.71 -15.76
CA GLU A 235 2.23 8.18 -16.98
C GLU A 235 1.49 9.38 -17.61
N GLU A 236 0.15 9.39 -17.58
CA GLU A 236 -0.66 10.54 -17.99
C GLU A 236 -0.45 11.76 -17.07
N GLU A 237 -0.34 11.56 -15.75
CA GLU A 237 -0.08 12.63 -14.79
C GLU A 237 1.32 13.22 -14.97
N GLU A 238 2.36 12.38 -15.12
CA GLU A 238 3.73 12.83 -15.41
C GLU A 238 3.83 13.57 -16.76
N ALA A 239 3.12 13.09 -17.80
CA ALA A 239 3.05 13.76 -19.09
C ALA A 239 2.41 15.16 -18.95
N SER A 240 1.35 15.28 -18.15
CA SER A 240 0.69 16.56 -17.88
C SER A 240 1.59 17.53 -17.10
N ALA A 241 2.32 17.04 -16.09
CA ALA A 241 3.26 17.82 -15.29
C ALA A 241 4.47 18.29 -16.11
N SER A 242 4.99 17.43 -16.99
CA SER A 242 6.07 17.77 -17.93
C SER A 242 5.66 18.85 -18.93
N ALA A 243 4.43 18.77 -19.47
CA ALA A 243 3.88 19.80 -20.34
C ALA A 243 3.70 21.15 -19.62
N ALA A 244 3.24 21.13 -18.35
CA ALA A 244 3.14 22.33 -17.51
C ALA A 244 4.52 22.93 -17.19
N ALA A 245 5.53 22.10 -16.93
CA ALA A 245 6.90 22.56 -16.69
C ALA A 245 7.54 23.17 -17.95
N ALA A 246 7.31 22.57 -19.12
CA ALA A 246 7.80 23.09 -20.40
C ALA A 246 7.19 24.46 -20.73
N THR A 247 5.89 24.64 -20.48
CA THR A 247 5.21 25.94 -20.67
C THR A 247 5.71 26.99 -19.68
N ALA A 248 5.92 26.63 -18.41
CA ALA A 248 6.52 27.54 -17.42
C ALA A 248 7.96 27.95 -17.80
N ALA A 249 8.78 27.00 -18.26
CA ALA A 249 10.15 27.28 -18.70
C ALA A 249 10.18 28.21 -19.93
N ALA A 250 9.26 28.02 -20.89
CA ALA A 250 9.12 28.91 -22.04
C ALA A 250 8.78 30.35 -21.61
N ALA A 251 7.86 30.51 -20.64
CA ALA A 251 7.49 31.82 -20.10
C ALA A 251 8.67 32.53 -19.38
N VAL A 252 9.44 31.79 -18.58
CA VAL A 252 10.64 32.32 -17.92
C VAL A 252 11.70 32.74 -18.96
N ALA A 253 11.90 31.94 -20.01
CA ALA A 253 12.83 32.30 -21.08
C ALA A 253 12.39 33.57 -21.84
N THR A 254 11.08 33.77 -22.03
CA THR A 254 10.56 35.00 -22.66
C THR A 254 10.78 36.22 -21.76
N ALA A 255 10.55 36.09 -20.44
CA ALA A 255 10.81 37.16 -19.47
C ALA A 255 12.30 37.50 -19.33
N ALA A 256 13.18 36.48 -19.37
CA ALA A 256 14.63 36.65 -19.37
C ALA A 256 15.13 37.36 -20.64
N ALA A 257 14.55 37.05 -21.81
CA ALA A 257 14.88 37.74 -23.05
C ALA A 257 14.45 39.22 -23.03
N ALA A 258 13.28 39.53 -22.45
CA ALA A 258 12.81 40.90 -22.28
C ALA A 258 13.72 41.72 -21.34
N THR A 259 14.11 41.15 -20.20
CA THR A 259 15.02 41.81 -19.24
C THR A 259 16.45 41.93 -19.76
N ALA A 260 16.94 40.97 -20.57
CA ALA A 260 18.22 41.08 -21.24
C ALA A 260 18.23 42.18 -22.32
N ALA A 261 17.12 42.37 -23.05
CA ALA A 261 16.97 43.47 -23.99
C ALA A 261 16.97 44.83 -23.27
N GLU A 262 16.34 44.92 -22.11
CA GLU A 262 16.31 46.13 -21.28
C GLU A 262 17.69 46.43 -20.64
N ALA A 263 18.40 45.41 -20.15
CA ALA A 263 19.75 45.54 -19.60
C ALA A 263 20.79 45.91 -20.68
N ALA A 264 20.64 45.41 -21.91
CA ALA A 264 21.50 45.80 -23.03
C ALA A 264 21.34 47.29 -23.40
N CYS A 265 20.15 47.87 -23.20
CA CYS A 265 19.94 49.32 -23.34
C CYS A 265 20.62 50.14 -22.23
N VAL A 266 20.76 49.58 -21.02
CA VAL A 266 21.38 50.29 -19.88
C VAL A 266 22.91 50.21 -19.91
N ILE A 267 23.49 49.09 -20.36
CA ILE A 267 24.96 48.92 -20.45
C ILE A 267 25.57 49.76 -21.57
N ALA A 268 24.79 50.17 -22.59
CA ALA A 268 25.23 51.13 -23.59
C ALA A 268 25.44 52.56 -23.03
N ALA A 269 25.12 52.82 -21.75
CA ALA A 269 25.16 54.15 -21.15
C ALA A 269 26.06 54.28 -19.89
N GLY A 270 26.69 53.20 -19.40
CA GLY A 270 27.31 53.21 -18.07
C GLY A 270 28.77 52.74 -18.07
N ASP A 271 29.68 53.70 -18.07
CA ASP A 271 31.13 53.52 -17.89
C ASP A 271 31.51 53.43 -16.39
N GLY A 272 32.36 52.45 -16.05
CA GLY A 272 33.25 52.47 -14.88
C GLY A 272 32.74 51.95 -13.52
N GLY A 273 33.47 50.97 -12.95
CA GLY A 273 33.65 50.87 -11.50
C GLY A 273 33.61 49.47 -10.86
N CYS A 274 34.78 48.88 -10.65
CA CYS A 274 34.97 47.60 -9.93
C CYS A 274 34.99 47.82 -8.40
N HIS A 275 34.17 47.12 -7.62
CA HIS A 275 34.44 46.89 -6.19
C HIS A 275 33.90 45.55 -5.66
N ALA A 276 34.63 45.04 -4.68
CA ALA A 276 34.70 43.66 -4.20
C ALA A 276 33.61 43.28 -3.18
N LEU A 277 33.20 42.00 -3.23
CA LEU A 277 32.22 41.38 -2.33
C LEU A 277 32.87 40.82 -1.06
N GLY A 278 32.30 41.15 0.10
CA GLY A 278 32.53 40.49 1.38
C GLY A 278 31.38 39.53 1.73
N LEU A 279 31.70 38.36 2.28
CA LEU A 279 30.74 37.34 2.73
C LEU A 279 30.73 37.23 4.26
N PRO A 280 29.56 37.12 4.92
CA PRO A 280 29.46 36.64 6.30
C PRO A 280 29.04 35.16 6.34
N GLY A 281 29.61 34.42 7.29
CA GLY A 281 29.32 33.01 7.53
C GLY A 281 28.41 32.73 8.74
N ARG A 282 27.81 31.54 8.75
CA ARG A 282 27.81 30.52 9.82
C ARG A 282 26.73 29.48 9.53
N SER A 283 27.13 28.22 9.35
CA SER A 283 26.26 27.11 8.95
C SER A 283 25.67 26.38 10.16
N ALA A 284 24.42 25.96 10.02
CA ALA A 284 23.81 24.92 10.84
C ALA A 284 24.54 23.58 10.58
N LYS A 285 24.78 22.80 11.63
CA LYS A 285 25.47 21.51 11.59
C LYS A 285 24.55 20.44 11.01
N SER A 286 24.69 20.16 9.71
CA SER A 286 24.02 19.03 9.06
C SER A 286 24.63 17.70 9.53
N PRO A 287 23.82 16.67 9.83
CA PRO A 287 24.29 15.34 10.25
C PRO A 287 24.92 14.50 9.12
N LEU A 288 25.05 15.04 7.91
CA LEU A 288 25.54 14.33 6.73
C LEU A 288 26.99 13.82 6.89
N GLY A 289 27.18 12.50 6.76
CA GLY A 289 28.47 11.92 6.37
C GLY A 289 29.36 11.32 7.46
N LYS A 290 28.89 11.05 8.67
CA LYS A 290 29.79 10.46 9.70
C LYS A 290 30.40 9.11 9.28
N HIS A 291 29.75 8.37 8.38
CA HIS A 291 30.16 7.04 7.96
C HIS A 291 31.24 7.01 6.87
N LEU A 292 31.30 8.02 5.98
CA LEU A 292 32.37 8.08 4.99
C LEU A 292 33.71 8.49 5.61
N VAL A 293 33.73 9.10 6.80
CA VAL A 293 34.97 9.53 7.47
C VAL A 293 35.93 8.36 7.72
N GLN A 294 35.41 7.14 7.86
CA GLN A 294 36.20 5.94 8.16
C GLN A 294 36.88 5.33 6.92
N PHE A 295 36.50 5.74 5.71
CA PHE A 295 37.03 5.15 4.49
C PHE A 295 38.44 5.64 4.17
N THR A 296 39.34 4.68 4.01
CA THR A 296 40.63 4.90 3.36
C THR A 296 40.44 5.28 1.89
N SER A 297 41.48 5.85 1.27
CA SER A 297 41.41 6.26 -0.13
C SER A 297 41.11 5.09 -1.08
N ASP A 298 41.58 3.88 -0.76
CA ASP A 298 41.37 2.68 -1.57
C ASP A 298 39.95 2.13 -1.44
N GLU A 299 39.40 2.08 -0.22
CA GLU A 299 38.00 1.68 0.01
C GLU A 299 37.02 2.67 -0.63
N LEU A 300 37.33 3.97 -0.56
CA LEU A 300 36.55 5.01 -1.23
C LEU A 300 36.58 4.87 -2.76
N CYS A 301 37.72 4.50 -3.33
CA CYS A 301 37.82 4.21 -4.76
C CYS A 301 37.02 2.96 -5.14
N ALA A 302 37.06 1.90 -4.34
CA ALA A 302 36.24 0.70 -4.59
C ALA A 302 34.74 1.04 -4.59
N LEU A 303 34.31 1.82 -3.60
CA LEU A 303 32.95 2.32 -3.45
C LEU A 303 32.48 3.16 -4.65
N LEU A 304 33.31 4.09 -5.11
CA LEU A 304 33.00 4.91 -6.27
C LEU A 304 32.95 4.08 -7.57
N SER A 305 33.81 3.06 -7.71
CA SER A 305 33.74 2.13 -8.83
C SER A 305 32.41 1.37 -8.89
N GLU A 306 31.87 0.93 -7.76
CA GLU A 306 30.55 0.30 -7.69
C GLU A 306 29.40 1.26 -8.06
N LEU A 307 29.57 2.55 -7.80
CA LEU A 307 28.64 3.60 -8.23
C LEU A 307 28.73 3.94 -9.73
N GLY A 308 29.62 3.26 -10.46
CA GLY A 308 29.79 3.37 -11.91
C GLY A 308 30.88 4.34 -12.35
N TRP A 309 31.81 4.72 -11.46
CA TRP A 309 32.99 5.49 -11.85
C TRP A 309 34.04 4.59 -12.47
N GLU A 310 34.61 5.00 -13.60
CA GLU A 310 35.66 4.22 -14.24
C GLU A 310 36.95 4.26 -13.38
N PRO A 311 37.70 3.14 -13.29
CA PRO A 311 38.97 3.11 -12.54
C PRO A 311 39.99 4.15 -13.01
N SER A 312 39.92 4.60 -14.27
CA SER A 312 40.69 5.70 -14.84
C SER A 312 40.37 7.04 -14.19
N ASP A 313 39.08 7.33 -13.98
CA ASP A 313 38.55 8.55 -13.36
C ASP A 313 38.94 8.65 -11.86
N LEU A 314 39.18 7.50 -11.21
CA LEU A 314 39.54 7.44 -9.79
C LEU A 314 41.05 7.54 -9.51
N ARG A 315 41.91 7.51 -10.54
CA ARG A 315 43.37 7.63 -10.35
C ARG A 315 43.77 8.94 -9.70
N GLY A 316 43.04 10.02 -9.97
CA GLY A 316 43.27 11.33 -9.35
C GLY A 316 43.04 11.27 -7.84
N LEU A 317 41.93 10.63 -7.44
CA LEU A 317 41.52 10.48 -6.05
C LEU A 317 42.51 9.58 -5.28
N ARG A 318 42.91 8.45 -5.87
CA ARG A 318 43.91 7.53 -5.31
C ARG A 318 45.29 8.17 -5.17
N ARG A 319 45.76 8.92 -6.17
CA ARG A 319 47.05 9.64 -6.10
C ARG A 319 47.04 10.76 -5.06
N ALA A 320 45.89 11.42 -4.90
CA ALA A 320 45.72 12.47 -3.92
C ALA A 320 45.57 11.93 -2.48
N GLY A 321 45.46 10.61 -2.28
CA GLY A 321 45.25 10.02 -0.96
C GLY A 321 43.99 10.54 -0.26
N THR A 322 42.99 11.01 -1.02
CA THR A 322 41.81 11.67 -0.45
C THR A 322 41.02 10.65 0.37
N THR A 323 40.89 10.91 1.67
CA THR A 323 40.08 10.11 2.59
C THR A 323 38.60 10.46 2.43
N GLY A 324 37.70 9.59 2.90
CA GLY A 324 36.26 9.89 2.80
C GLY A 324 35.84 11.11 3.62
N GLY A 325 36.54 11.44 4.72
CA GLY A 325 36.34 12.68 5.47
C GLY A 325 36.71 13.94 4.67
N GLU A 326 37.83 13.93 3.95
CA GLU A 326 38.20 15.02 3.05
C GLU A 326 37.23 15.18 1.88
N LEU A 327 36.76 14.05 1.32
CA LEU A 327 35.77 14.07 0.25
C LEU A 327 34.47 14.70 0.72
N LEU A 328 34.01 14.40 1.93
CA LEU A 328 32.79 14.97 2.50
C LEU A 328 32.87 16.47 2.75
N LEU A 329 33.99 16.95 3.29
CA LEU A 329 34.19 18.40 3.46
C LEU A 329 34.13 19.12 2.12
N ARG A 330 34.70 18.51 1.07
CA ARG A 330 34.67 19.06 -0.29
C ARG A 330 33.29 18.93 -0.94
N LEU A 331 32.55 17.85 -0.68
CA LEU A 331 31.17 17.68 -1.14
C LEU A 331 30.23 18.70 -0.49
N ALA A 332 30.40 18.97 0.80
CA ALA A 332 29.65 20.00 1.51
C ALA A 332 29.94 21.40 0.94
N ALA A 333 31.21 21.70 0.65
CA ALA A 333 31.61 22.95 -0.02
C ALA A 333 31.06 23.03 -1.47
N ALA A 334 31.08 21.92 -2.20
CA ALA A 334 30.56 21.81 -3.56
C ALA A 334 29.03 21.90 -3.63
N ALA A 335 28.31 21.47 -2.58
CA ALA A 335 26.87 21.62 -2.48
C ALA A 335 26.43 23.07 -2.23
N ALA A 336 27.29 23.89 -1.64
CA ALA A 336 27.02 25.29 -1.37
C ALA A 336 27.26 26.20 -2.58
N SER A 337 28.05 25.78 -3.59
CA SER A 337 28.33 26.60 -4.77
C SER A 337 28.78 25.79 -6.01
N ASP A 338 28.24 26.13 -7.18
CA ASP A 338 28.67 25.60 -8.48
C ASP A 338 30.18 25.72 -8.80
N PRO A 339 30.89 26.81 -8.43
CA PRO A 339 32.34 26.88 -8.61
C PRO A 339 33.09 25.79 -7.84
N ALA A 340 32.65 25.44 -6.63
CA ALA A 340 33.29 24.39 -5.84
C ALA A 340 33.07 22.98 -6.43
N CYS A 341 31.96 22.73 -7.12
CA CYS A 341 31.80 21.51 -7.93
C CYS A 341 32.83 21.41 -9.06
N SER A 342 33.13 22.54 -9.72
CA SER A 342 34.07 22.59 -10.84
C SER A 342 35.52 22.45 -10.37
N GLU A 343 35.86 23.04 -9.21
CA GLU A 343 37.15 22.85 -8.56
C GLU A 343 37.36 21.40 -8.11
N LEU A 344 36.33 20.78 -7.53
CA LEU A 344 36.36 19.38 -7.13
C LEU A 344 36.53 18.47 -8.36
N ALA A 345 35.83 18.74 -9.46
CA ALA A 345 35.99 18.01 -10.72
C ALA A 345 37.43 18.13 -11.27
N ALA A 346 38.00 19.34 -11.25
CA ALA A 346 39.37 19.60 -11.71
C ALA A 346 40.42 18.85 -10.86
N ARG A 347 40.26 18.85 -9.54
CA ARG A 347 41.14 18.12 -8.61
C ARG A 347 41.04 16.60 -8.78
N LEU A 348 39.83 16.10 -8.98
CA LEU A 348 39.59 14.67 -9.24
C LEU A 348 39.99 14.27 -10.67
N ARG A 349 40.30 15.24 -11.53
CA ARG A 349 40.57 15.05 -12.98
C ARG A 349 39.44 14.34 -13.70
N VAL A 350 38.21 14.61 -13.27
CA VAL A 350 36.99 14.00 -13.82
C VAL A 350 36.25 15.04 -14.64
N PRO A 351 35.68 14.68 -15.81
CA PRO A 351 34.85 15.59 -16.57
C PRO A 351 33.76 16.23 -15.70
N PRO A 352 33.51 17.55 -15.79
CA PRO A 352 32.63 18.26 -14.86
C PRO A 352 31.20 17.71 -14.83
N HIS A 353 30.70 17.17 -15.95
CA HIS A 353 29.39 16.53 -16.02
C HIS A 353 29.34 15.18 -15.27
N LYS A 354 30.40 14.37 -15.34
CA LYS A 354 30.53 13.11 -14.58
C LYS A 354 30.67 13.41 -13.07
N ALA A 355 31.47 14.40 -12.71
CA ALA A 355 31.61 14.85 -11.32
C ALA A 355 30.25 15.31 -10.76
N ARG A 356 29.51 16.19 -11.47
CA ARG A 356 28.18 16.64 -11.02
C ARG A 356 27.20 15.48 -10.80
N ARG A 357 27.12 14.53 -11.75
CA ARG A 357 26.18 13.40 -11.65
C ARG A 357 26.59 12.40 -10.57
N GLY A 358 27.87 12.05 -10.52
CA GLY A 358 28.39 11.07 -9.57
C GLY A 358 28.43 11.59 -8.14
N LEU A 359 28.79 12.86 -7.93
CA LEU A 359 28.82 13.49 -6.61
C LEU A 359 27.42 13.74 -6.06
N ARG A 360 26.43 14.06 -6.92
CA ARG A 360 25.01 14.09 -6.53
C ARG A 360 24.56 12.70 -6.07
N ARG A 361 24.80 11.67 -6.88
CA ARG A 361 24.45 10.27 -6.51
C ARG A 361 25.10 9.81 -5.20
N LEU A 362 26.37 10.12 -4.99
CA LEU A 362 27.06 9.80 -3.74
C LEU A 362 26.45 10.56 -2.56
N ARG A 363 26.20 11.87 -2.72
CA ARG A 363 25.56 12.68 -1.69
C ARG A 363 24.17 12.16 -1.33
N ASP A 364 23.38 11.84 -2.34
CA ASP A 364 22.00 11.35 -2.17
C ASP A 364 22.01 9.96 -1.50
N ALA A 365 22.94 9.08 -1.88
CA ALA A 365 23.16 7.79 -1.22
C ALA A 365 23.59 7.93 0.26
N VAL A 366 24.48 8.88 0.56
CA VAL A 366 24.93 9.16 1.93
C VAL A 366 23.80 9.75 2.77
N ALA A 367 23.03 10.70 2.22
CA ALA A 367 21.87 11.29 2.90
C ALA A 367 20.82 10.23 3.23
N LEU A 368 20.59 9.32 2.30
CA LEU A 368 19.65 8.22 2.44
C LEU A 368 20.15 7.19 3.48
N PHE A 369 21.45 6.90 3.50
CA PHE A 369 22.07 6.07 4.53
C PHE A 369 21.96 6.70 5.92
N ASP A 370 22.25 8.00 6.06
CA ASP A 370 22.14 8.73 7.32
C ASP A 370 20.67 8.81 7.81
N ALA A 371 19.70 8.94 6.90
CA ALA A 371 18.28 8.91 7.23
C ALA A 371 17.82 7.53 7.71
N ALA A 372 18.37 6.45 7.15
CA ALA A 372 18.11 5.09 7.62
C ALA A 372 18.76 4.82 8.99
N GLY A 373 19.99 5.31 9.19
CA GLY A 373 20.76 5.11 10.43
C GLY A 373 20.29 5.92 11.64
N THR A 374 19.51 6.99 11.43
CA THR A 374 19.05 7.90 12.51
C THR A 374 17.66 7.57 13.08
N ARG A 375 17.01 6.48 12.64
CA ARG A 375 15.70 6.06 13.18
C ARG A 375 15.82 5.43 14.57
N ALA A 376 15.11 6.01 15.54
CA ALA A 376 15.23 5.72 16.97
C ALA A 376 14.68 4.35 17.45
N ALA A 377 14.08 3.53 16.58
CA ALA A 377 13.33 2.34 17.05
C ALA A 377 13.17 1.23 16.01
N GLN A 378 14.24 0.61 15.51
CA GLN A 378 14.10 -0.62 14.73
C GLN A 378 14.99 -1.78 15.20
N PRO A 379 14.40 -2.92 15.57
CA PRO A 379 15.13 -4.16 15.73
C PRO A 379 15.26 -4.81 14.35
N ARG A 380 16.49 -4.83 13.81
CA ARG A 380 16.93 -5.63 12.64
C ARG A 380 16.22 -5.28 11.31
N LEU A 381 16.90 -4.53 10.44
CA LEU A 381 16.52 -4.37 9.04
C LEU A 381 17.08 -5.53 8.22
N SER A 382 16.21 -6.40 7.73
CA SER A 382 16.54 -7.40 6.72
C SER A 382 16.88 -6.74 5.39
N GLU A 383 17.69 -7.40 4.56
CA GLU A 383 18.00 -6.93 3.21
C GLU A 383 16.73 -6.67 2.39
N ILE A 384 15.69 -7.48 2.61
CA ILE A 384 14.40 -7.34 1.94
C ILE A 384 13.72 -6.02 2.35
N GLU A 385 13.74 -5.66 3.63
CA GLU A 385 13.17 -4.40 4.10
C GLU A 385 13.95 -3.19 3.58
N VAL A 386 15.29 -3.28 3.51
CA VAL A 386 16.12 -2.25 2.88
C VAL A 386 15.77 -2.08 1.40
N ARG A 387 15.64 -3.20 0.66
CA ARG A 387 15.25 -3.18 -0.75
C ARG A 387 13.86 -2.59 -0.96
N LEU A 388 12.88 -3.00 -0.14
CA LEU A 388 11.50 -2.51 -0.21
C LEU A 388 11.40 -1.03 0.14
N TRP A 389 12.18 -0.57 1.12
CA TRP A 389 12.22 0.85 1.48
C TRP A 389 12.86 1.71 0.38
N LEU A 390 13.97 1.25 -0.21
CA LEU A 390 14.60 1.93 -1.34
C LEU A 390 13.64 2.02 -2.53
N ALA A 391 12.94 0.93 -2.85
CA ALA A 391 11.94 0.92 -3.91
C ALA A 391 10.77 1.87 -3.59
N GLY A 392 10.26 1.86 -2.36
CA GLY A 392 9.20 2.79 -1.90
C GLY A 392 9.63 4.26 -1.84
N SER A 393 10.94 4.52 -1.89
CA SER A 393 11.51 5.87 -1.95
C SER A 393 11.79 6.34 -3.39
N GLY A 394 11.31 5.59 -4.40
CA GLY A 394 11.47 5.94 -5.82
C GLY A 394 12.82 5.55 -6.42
N CYS A 395 13.63 4.72 -5.76
CA CYS A 395 14.88 4.24 -6.33
C CYS A 395 14.62 3.19 -7.42
N SER A 396 15.30 3.31 -8.57
CA SER A 396 15.27 2.28 -9.60
C SER A 396 15.89 0.97 -9.09
N ALA A 397 15.51 -0.18 -9.67
CA ALA A 397 16.07 -1.49 -9.27
C ALA A 397 17.61 -1.52 -9.30
N SER A 398 18.23 -0.81 -10.25
CA SER A 398 19.69 -0.67 -10.35
C SER A 398 20.32 0.17 -9.23
N GLU A 399 19.58 1.12 -8.67
CA GLU A 399 20.00 1.95 -7.53
C GLU A 399 19.80 1.19 -6.23
N VAL A 400 18.69 0.46 -6.10
CA VAL A 400 18.47 -0.48 -4.99
C VAL A 400 19.62 -1.47 -4.89
N GLU A 401 20.00 -2.12 -6.00
CA GLU A 401 21.07 -3.11 -6.00
C GLU A 401 22.45 -2.49 -5.68
N ARG A 402 22.72 -1.26 -6.16
CA ARG A 402 23.96 -0.54 -5.84
C ARG A 402 24.02 -0.12 -4.37
N VAL A 403 22.93 0.37 -3.80
CA VAL A 403 22.87 0.75 -2.38
C VAL A 403 22.96 -0.47 -1.48
N VAL A 404 22.32 -1.59 -1.84
CA VAL A 404 22.45 -2.84 -1.09
C VAL A 404 23.88 -3.38 -1.17
N LYS A 405 24.52 -3.39 -2.35
CA LYS A 405 25.94 -3.75 -2.49
C LYS A 405 26.85 -2.84 -1.68
N LEU A 406 26.57 -1.53 -1.67
CA LEU A 406 27.28 -0.55 -0.87
C LEU A 406 27.17 -0.85 0.63
N ILE A 407 25.96 -1.12 1.12
CA ILE A 407 25.68 -1.49 2.52
C ILE A 407 26.41 -2.78 2.88
N TRP A 408 26.40 -3.78 1.99
CA TRP A 408 27.14 -5.02 2.22
C TRP A 408 28.65 -4.79 2.19
N GLY A 409 29.15 -3.99 1.24
CA GLY A 409 30.55 -3.55 1.10
C GLY A 409 31.08 -2.83 2.34
N LEU A 410 30.22 -2.00 2.95
CA LEU A 410 30.43 -1.33 4.23
C LEU A 410 30.53 -2.30 5.42
N VAL A 411 29.97 -3.51 5.31
CA VAL A 411 29.85 -4.48 6.41
C VAL A 411 30.76 -5.71 6.21
N VAL A 412 31.65 -5.74 5.21
CA VAL A 412 32.52 -6.88 4.83
C VAL A 412 33.60 -7.26 5.87
N GLY A 413 33.39 -7.02 7.16
CA GLY A 413 34.18 -7.64 8.22
C GLY A 413 33.83 -9.11 8.49
N ASN A 414 32.63 -9.59 8.13
CA ASN A 414 32.19 -10.93 8.56
C ASN A 414 31.35 -11.63 7.47
N LYS A 415 31.98 -12.53 6.72
CA LYS A 415 31.41 -13.15 5.50
C LYS A 415 30.31 -14.19 5.76
N ASP A 416 30.06 -14.54 7.02
CA ASP A 416 29.10 -15.61 7.40
C ASP A 416 27.82 -15.10 8.08
N ALA A 417 27.63 -13.78 8.19
CA ALA A 417 26.46 -13.20 8.85
C ALA A 417 25.30 -12.98 7.86
N ALA A 418 24.37 -13.93 7.81
CA ALA A 418 23.11 -13.81 7.05
C ALA A 418 22.17 -12.70 7.57
N PHE A 419 22.52 -12.09 8.71
CA PHE A 419 21.81 -10.99 9.35
C PHE A 419 22.84 -10.05 9.99
N ILE A 420 22.75 -8.75 9.71
CA ILE A 420 23.52 -7.73 10.43
C ILE A 420 22.52 -7.03 11.35
N THR A 421 22.72 -7.12 12.66
CA THR A 421 21.92 -6.30 13.56
C THR A 421 22.52 -4.90 13.59
N CYS A 422 21.67 -3.88 13.43
CA CYS A 422 22.06 -2.47 13.68
C CYS A 422 22.72 -2.32 15.07
N TRP A 423 22.35 -3.17 16.04
CA TRP A 423 22.93 -3.19 17.38
C TRP A 423 24.34 -3.80 17.49
N GLU A 424 24.72 -4.83 16.72
CA GLU A 424 26.12 -5.27 16.63
C GLU A 424 27.01 -4.23 15.92
N TRP A 425 26.41 -3.43 15.02
CA TRP A 425 27.07 -2.30 14.37
C TRP A 425 27.24 -1.08 15.30
N VAL A 426 26.27 -0.81 16.17
CA VAL A 426 26.27 0.35 17.10
C VAL A 426 27.05 0.08 18.40
N VAL A 427 26.97 -1.13 18.98
CA VAL A 427 27.60 -1.47 20.27
C VAL A 427 29.10 -1.71 20.15
N GLY A 428 29.60 -2.00 18.94
CA GLY A 428 31.02 -2.23 18.69
C GLY A 428 31.94 -1.03 18.90
N TRP A 429 31.42 0.18 19.17
CA TRP A 429 32.24 1.39 19.25
C TRP A 429 31.97 2.22 20.51
N GLN A 430 32.99 2.31 21.37
CA GLN A 430 33.00 3.03 22.66
C GLN A 430 32.56 4.51 22.61
N TRP A 431 32.52 5.14 21.44
CA TRP A 431 32.07 6.53 21.30
C TRP A 431 30.54 6.69 21.35
N VAL A 432 29.77 5.65 21.02
CA VAL A 432 28.29 5.73 21.08
C VAL A 432 27.81 5.61 22.52
N THR A 433 28.40 4.71 23.30
CA THR A 433 28.16 4.64 24.75
C THR A 433 28.57 5.95 25.44
N HIS A 434 29.68 6.57 25.02
CA HIS A 434 30.09 7.88 25.52
C HIS A 434 29.12 9.01 25.12
N ALA A 435 28.60 8.99 23.89
CA ALA A 435 27.60 9.96 23.45
C ALA A 435 26.28 9.81 24.21
N LEU A 436 25.79 8.58 24.41
CA LEU A 436 24.56 8.32 25.17
C LEU A 436 24.70 8.72 26.65
N GLU A 437 25.88 8.52 27.25
CA GLU A 437 26.20 9.01 28.59
C GLU A 437 26.28 10.55 28.66
N VAL A 438 26.88 11.21 27.65
CA VAL A 438 26.94 12.68 27.56
C VAL A 438 25.54 13.30 27.37
N TYR A 439 24.61 12.59 26.73
CA TYR A 439 23.23 13.04 26.53
C TYR A 439 22.23 12.53 27.57
N GLY A 440 22.70 11.86 28.64
CA GLY A 440 21.87 11.45 29.78
C GLY A 440 20.84 10.36 29.46
N VAL A 441 21.06 9.59 28.39
CA VAL A 441 20.18 8.48 28.01
C VAL A 441 20.64 7.23 28.75
N ASP A 442 19.80 6.71 29.66
CA ASP A 442 20.09 5.47 30.38
C ASP A 442 19.90 4.26 29.47
N TRP A 443 20.92 4.01 28.67
CA TRP A 443 20.95 2.88 27.74
C TRP A 443 21.13 1.54 28.45
N ARG A 444 21.54 1.53 29.73
CA ARG A 444 21.75 0.30 30.52
C ARG A 444 20.43 -0.30 31.01
N SER A 445 19.38 0.50 31.16
CA SER A 445 18.04 -0.01 31.50
C SER A 445 17.28 -0.57 30.30
N ALA A 446 17.80 -0.38 29.09
CA ALA A 446 17.18 -0.86 27.83
C ALA A 446 17.83 -2.16 27.29
N LEU A 447 18.89 -2.63 27.95
CA LEU A 447 19.47 -3.98 27.81
C LEU A 447 18.92 -4.85 28.93
#